data_AF-A0A816RBD5-F1
#
_entry.id   AF-A0A816RBD5-F1
#
_cell.length_a   1.000
_cell.length_b   1.000
_cell.length_c   1.000
_cell.angle_alpha   90.00
_cell.angle_beta   90.00
_cell.angle_gamma   90.00
#
_symmetry.space_group_name_H-M   'P 1'
#
loop_
_entity.id
_entity.type
_entity.pdbx_description
1 polymer ?
#
loop_
_entity_poly.entity_id
_entity_poly.type
_entity_poly.pdbx_seq_one_letter_code
_entity_poly.pdbx_strand_id
1 'polypeptide(L)'
;MNFWFWSAVFHIRDVDITKRLDYSSAIAVLGFSLIVSILKTFDVRVEAARVMVSAPVLALVTTHVLYINFYKFYYGWNMIVCVAMGVAQLFLCARWAAVSGHPSNWKLWVVVIVSGYFDAHSIWHATVPLTILWWSFIRDDSEFRTSSLLKKSKTKAK
;
A
#
# COMPACT_ATOMS: atom_id res chain seq x y z
N MET A 1 -9.46 -5.76 7.96
CA MET A 1 -8.37 -4.75 8.00
C MET A 1 -8.32 -4.23 9.42
N ASN A 2 -7.40 -4.72 10.26
CA ASN A 2 -7.38 -4.50 11.72
C ASN A 2 -6.11 -3.79 12.19
N PHE A 3 -5.34 -3.16 11.29
CA PHE A 3 -4.03 -2.57 11.63
C PHE A 3 -4.15 -1.51 12.72
N TRP A 4 -4.98 -0.49 12.51
CA TRP A 4 -5.24 0.55 13.52
C TRP A 4 -5.84 0.00 14.81
N PHE A 5 -6.60 -1.09 14.73
CA PHE A 5 -7.13 -1.76 15.92
C PHE A 5 -6.01 -2.40 16.74
N TRP A 6 -5.13 -3.19 16.12
CA TRP A 6 -4.01 -3.83 16.82
C TRP A 6 -2.96 -2.82 17.29
N SER A 7 -2.74 -1.75 16.54
CA SER A 7 -1.90 -0.62 16.95
C SER A 7 -2.46 0.06 18.20
N ALA A 8 -3.76 0.36 18.22
CA ALA A 8 -4.41 0.93 19.41
C ALA A 8 -4.32 0.00 20.63
N VAL A 9 -4.58 -1.30 20.44
CA VAL A 9 -4.48 -2.30 21.52
C VAL A 9 -3.05 -2.41 22.05
N PHE A 10 -2.04 -2.39 21.18
CA PHE A 10 -0.62 -2.41 21.57
C PHE A 10 -0.23 -1.16 22.37
N HIS A 11 -0.63 0.03 21.92
CA HIS A 11 -0.32 1.27 22.62
C HIS A 11 -1.05 1.44 23.97
N ILE A 12 -2.19 0.76 24.15
CA ILE A 12 -2.90 0.70 25.45
C ILE A 12 -2.25 -0.35 26.36
N ARG A 13 -1.79 -1.48 25.80
CA ARG A 13 -1.21 -2.59 26.55
C ARG A 13 -0.09 -3.26 25.77
N ASP A 14 1.14 -2.88 26.10
CA ASP A 14 2.37 -3.45 25.52
C ASP A 14 2.66 -4.82 26.15
N VAL A 15 2.24 -5.88 25.46
CA VAL A 15 2.59 -7.27 25.75
C VAL A 15 3.03 -7.97 24.47
N ASP A 16 3.82 -9.02 24.58
CA ASP A 16 4.43 -9.68 23.42
C ASP A 16 3.44 -10.08 22.32
N ILE A 17 2.23 -10.49 22.70
CA ILE A 17 1.17 -10.88 21.76
C ILE A 17 0.64 -9.65 21.00
N THR A 18 0.33 -8.55 21.69
CA THR A 18 -0.21 -7.33 21.05
C THR A 18 0.83 -6.70 20.14
N LYS A 19 2.10 -6.74 20.54
CA LYS A 19 3.24 -6.34 19.72
C LYS A 19 3.33 -7.13 18.42
N ARG A 20 3.30 -8.46 18.48
CA ARG A 20 3.37 -9.32 17.29
C ARG A 20 2.19 -9.09 16.35
N LEU A 21 0.99 -8.90 16.89
CA LEU A 21 -0.22 -8.66 16.11
C LEU A 21 -0.22 -7.30 15.42
N ASP A 22 0.28 -6.26 16.09
CA ASP A 22 0.46 -4.93 15.50
C ASP A 22 1.39 -5.00 14.27
N TYR A 23 2.62 -5.51 14.44
CA TYR A 23 3.57 -5.65 13.32
C TYR A 23 3.07 -6.59 12.22
N SER A 24 2.42 -7.70 12.56
CA SER A 24 1.84 -8.61 11.56
C SER A 24 0.79 -7.92 10.71
N SER A 25 -0.06 -7.11 11.35
CA SER A 25 -1.10 -6.36 10.65
C SER A 25 -0.53 -5.22 9.81
N ALA A 26 0.57 -4.59 10.24
CA ALA A 26 1.31 -3.60 9.45
C ALA A 26 1.88 -4.22 8.15
N ILE A 27 2.56 -5.36 8.28
CA ILE A 27 3.12 -6.11 7.14
C ILE A 27 2.02 -6.51 6.16
N ALA A 28 0.87 -6.98 6.66
CA ALA A 28 -0.26 -7.36 5.81
C ALA A 28 -0.80 -6.17 4.99
N VAL A 29 -0.91 -4.99 5.59
CA VAL A 29 -1.35 -3.76 4.91
C VAL A 29 -0.34 -3.30 3.86
N LEU A 30 0.96 -3.32 4.19
CA LEU A 30 2.04 -2.96 3.25
C LEU A 30 2.09 -3.94 2.07
N GLY A 31 2.00 -5.24 2.35
CA GLY A 31 1.99 -6.29 1.34
C GLY A 31 0.81 -6.17 0.37
N PHE A 32 -0.40 -5.97 0.89
CA PHE A 32 -1.58 -5.75 0.07
C PHE A 32 -1.47 -4.48 -0.78
N SER A 33 -1.00 -3.37 -0.18
CA SER A 33 -0.80 -2.10 -0.89
C SER A 33 0.23 -2.23 -2.01
N LEU A 34 1.32 -2.97 -1.77
CA LEU A 34 2.34 -3.26 -2.78
C LEU A 34 1.76 -4.04 -3.97
N ILE A 35 0.95 -5.07 -3.72
CA ILE A 35 0.26 -5.82 -4.79
C ILE A 35 -0.58 -4.88 -5.65
N VAL A 36 -1.44 -4.06 -5.02
CA VAL A 36 -2.31 -3.12 -5.73
C VAL A 36 -1.47 -2.13 -6.56
N SER A 37 -0.38 -1.60 -6.00
CA SER A 37 0.51 -0.68 -6.71
C SER A 37 1.20 -1.33 -7.91
N ILE A 38 1.65 -2.59 -7.82
CA ILE A 38 2.22 -3.31 -8.97
C ILE A 38 1.16 -3.47 -10.06
N LEU A 39 -0.01 -4.04 -9.73
CA LEU A 39 -1.06 -4.29 -10.72
C LEU A 39 -1.53 -3.01 -11.42
N LYS A 40 -1.62 -1.91 -10.67
CA LYS A 40 -1.98 -0.58 -11.19
C LYS A 40 -0.89 0.01 -12.09
N THR A 41 0.38 -0.10 -11.71
CA THR A 41 1.52 0.48 -12.44
C THR A 41 1.72 -0.16 -13.81
N PHE A 42 1.54 -1.48 -13.89
CA PHE A 42 1.72 -2.23 -15.13
C PHE A 42 0.41 -2.47 -15.91
N ASP A 43 -0.71 -1.87 -15.46
CA ASP A 43 -2.06 -2.05 -16.02
C ASP A 43 -2.40 -3.53 -16.31
N VAL A 44 -2.12 -4.42 -15.34
CA VAL A 44 -2.34 -5.86 -15.49
C VAL A 44 -3.85 -6.14 -15.41
N ARG A 45 -4.44 -6.44 -16.58
CA ARG A 45 -5.90 -6.69 -16.72
C ARG A 45 -6.27 -8.17 -16.74
N VAL A 46 -5.33 -9.05 -17.10
CA VAL A 46 -5.57 -10.48 -17.21
C VAL A 46 -5.57 -11.11 -15.81
N GLU A 47 -6.65 -11.80 -15.43
CA GLU A 47 -6.80 -12.36 -14.08
C GLU A 47 -5.72 -13.37 -13.73
N ALA A 48 -5.33 -14.25 -14.66
CA ALA A 48 -4.22 -15.17 -14.44
C ALA A 48 -2.90 -14.43 -14.14
N ALA A 49 -2.60 -13.37 -14.88
CA ALA A 49 -1.41 -12.55 -14.65
C ALA A 49 -1.47 -11.81 -13.31
N ARG A 50 -2.66 -11.36 -12.88
CA ARG A 50 -2.85 -10.75 -11.55
C ARG A 50 -2.51 -11.73 -10.43
N VAL A 51 -2.96 -12.98 -10.54
CA VAL A 51 -2.63 -14.04 -9.56
C VAL A 51 -1.14 -14.33 -9.57
N MET A 52 -0.52 -14.49 -10.75
CA MET A 52 0.90 -14.77 -10.89
C MET A 52 1.79 -13.68 -10.28
N VAL A 53 1.39 -12.40 -10.40
CA VAL A 53 2.11 -11.26 -9.81
C VAL A 53 1.86 -11.15 -8.30
N SER A 54 0.64 -11.44 -7.84
CA SER A 54 0.27 -11.30 -6.42
C SER A 54 0.82 -12.45 -5.57
N ALA A 55 0.89 -13.67 -6.11
CA ALA A 55 1.26 -14.86 -5.35
C ALA A 55 2.66 -14.79 -4.71
N PRO A 56 3.73 -14.32 -5.39
CA PRO A 56 5.04 -14.16 -4.77
C PRO A 56 5.05 -13.16 -3.60
N VAL A 57 4.33 -12.04 -3.74
CA VAL A 57 4.24 -11.02 -2.69
C VAL A 57 3.46 -11.55 -1.49
N LEU A 58 2.35 -12.26 -1.73
CA LEU A 58 1.59 -12.93 -0.69
C LEU A 58 2.45 -13.98 0.03
N ALA A 59 3.20 -14.81 -0.71
CA ALA A 59 4.08 -15.81 -0.12
C ALA A 59 5.15 -15.17 0.77
N LEU A 60 5.77 -14.05 0.33
CA LEU A 60 6.73 -13.29 1.13
C LEU A 60 6.09 -12.76 2.42
N VAL A 61 4.94 -12.11 2.30
CA VAL A 61 4.19 -11.53 3.43
C VAL A 61 3.80 -12.60 4.43
N THR A 62 3.21 -13.70 3.97
CA THR A 62 2.79 -14.81 4.84
C THR A 62 3.99 -15.45 5.52
N THR A 63 5.07 -15.72 4.79
CA THR A 63 6.29 -16.31 5.36
C THR A 63 6.90 -15.40 6.43
N HIS A 64 6.96 -14.09 6.16
CA HIS A 64 7.50 -13.13 7.12
C HIS A 64 6.60 -13.00 8.37
N VAL A 65 5.28 -12.98 8.20
CA VAL A 65 4.31 -12.98 9.32
C VAL A 65 4.46 -14.26 10.15
N LEU A 66 4.59 -15.43 9.54
CA LEU A 66 4.82 -16.68 10.27
C LEU A 66 6.16 -16.66 11.02
N TYR A 67 7.22 -16.13 10.40
CA TYR A 67 8.53 -16.00 11.03
C TYR A 67 8.50 -15.14 12.31
N ILE A 68 7.83 -13.99 12.28
CA ILE A 68 7.74 -13.10 13.45
C ILE A 68 6.83 -13.66 14.55
N ASN A 69 5.83 -14.48 14.22
CA ASN A 69 4.89 -15.03 15.19
C ASN A 69 5.42 -16.31 15.86
N PHE A 70 6.04 -17.21 15.10
CA PHE A 70 6.37 -18.56 15.57
C PHE A 70 7.86 -18.82 15.79
N TYR A 71 8.76 -18.05 15.18
CA TYR A 71 10.19 -18.31 15.27
C TYR A 71 10.92 -17.30 16.15
N LYS A 72 11.19 -16.09 15.64
CA LYS A 72 11.90 -15.07 16.41
C LYS A 72 11.52 -13.67 15.97
N PHE A 73 10.93 -12.92 16.90
CA PHE A 73 10.63 -11.52 16.68
C PHE A 73 11.90 -10.67 16.85
N TYR A 74 12.39 -10.12 15.74
CA TYR A 74 13.46 -9.12 15.73
C TYR A 74 12.94 -7.82 15.12
N TYR A 75 12.86 -6.78 15.94
CA TYR A 75 12.34 -5.48 15.54
C TYR A 75 13.11 -4.89 14.35
N GLY A 76 14.45 -4.89 14.40
CA GLY A 76 15.27 -4.33 13.32
C GLY A 76 15.04 -5.03 11.96
N TRP A 77 14.90 -6.36 11.97
CA TRP A 77 14.61 -7.11 10.75
C TRP A 77 13.21 -6.79 10.20
N ASN A 78 12.21 -6.74 11.07
CA ASN A 78 10.86 -6.33 10.71
C ASN A 78 10.84 -4.93 10.07
N MET A 79 11.59 -3.97 10.65
CA MET A 79 11.69 -2.62 10.11
C MET A 79 12.33 -2.60 8.72
N ILE A 80 13.39 -3.37 8.48
CA ILE A 80 14.01 -3.47 7.15
C ILE A 80 13.00 -3.97 6.11
N VAL A 81 12.24 -5.03 6.42
CA VAL A 81 11.24 -5.58 5.50
C VAL A 81 10.12 -4.56 5.23
N CYS A 82 9.60 -3.90 6.26
CA CYS A 82 8.58 -2.86 6.10
C CYS A 82 9.07 -1.68 5.24
N VAL A 83 10.28 -1.18 5.51
CA VAL A 83 10.88 -0.08 4.73
C VAL A 83 11.09 -0.49 3.28
N ALA A 84 11.60 -1.70 3.02
CA ALA A 84 11.79 -2.21 1.66
C ALA A 84 10.46 -2.26 0.88
N MET A 85 9.39 -2.78 1.48
CA MET A 85 8.05 -2.80 0.87
C MET A 85 7.52 -1.38 0.63
N GLY A 86 7.65 -0.48 1.61
CA GLY A 86 7.20 0.91 1.50
C GLY A 86 7.94 1.69 0.41
N VAL A 87 9.26 1.55 0.34
CA VAL A 87 10.09 2.15 -0.71
C VAL A 87 9.71 1.62 -2.08
N ALA A 88 9.53 0.31 -2.24
CA ALA A 88 9.07 -0.28 -3.49
C ALA A 88 7.69 0.26 -3.91
N GLN A 89 6.77 0.40 -2.95
CA GLN A 89 5.45 0.99 -3.19
C GLN A 89 5.55 2.45 -3.66
N LEU A 90 6.39 3.28 -3.02
CA LEU A 90 6.59 4.67 -3.40
C LEU A 90 7.19 4.80 -4.81
N PHE A 91 8.17 3.96 -5.15
CA PHE A 91 8.75 3.94 -6.50
C PHE A 91 7.71 3.60 -7.58
N LEU A 92 6.85 2.60 -7.33
CA LEU A 92 5.77 2.25 -8.24
C LEU A 92 4.75 3.38 -8.38
N CYS A 93 4.40 4.03 -7.27
CA CYS A 93 3.50 5.18 -7.27
C CYS A 93 4.06 6.36 -8.08
N ALA A 94 5.34 6.68 -7.90
CA ALA A 94 6.03 7.73 -8.66
C ALA A 94 6.05 7.41 -10.16
N ARG A 95 6.41 6.17 -10.52
CA ARG A 95 6.41 5.70 -11.92
C ARG A 95 5.02 5.82 -12.53
N TRP A 96 3.98 5.36 -11.84
CA TRP A 96 2.61 5.46 -12.36
C TRP A 96 2.19 6.93 -12.51
N ALA A 97 2.49 7.80 -11.55
CA ALA A 97 2.15 9.22 -11.60
C ALA A 97 2.85 9.95 -12.76
N ALA A 98 4.09 9.56 -13.10
CA ALA A 98 4.84 10.10 -14.22
C ALA A 98 4.28 9.68 -15.60
N VAL A 99 3.76 8.44 -15.72
CA VAL A 99 3.33 7.88 -17.01
C VAL A 99 1.84 8.09 -17.29
N SER A 100 0.99 8.15 -16.27
CA SER A 100 -0.47 7.96 -16.47
C SER A 100 -1.23 9.17 -17.02
N GLY A 101 -0.64 10.38 -16.99
CA GLY A 101 -1.32 11.61 -17.41
C GLY A 101 -2.64 11.90 -16.66
N HIS A 102 -2.84 11.26 -15.50
CA HIS A 102 -4.09 11.33 -14.74
C HIS A 102 -4.24 12.71 -14.10
N PRO A 103 -5.42 13.37 -14.16
CA PRO A 103 -5.60 14.74 -13.66
C PRO A 103 -5.35 14.88 -12.14
N SER A 104 -5.52 13.79 -11.40
CA SER A 104 -5.28 13.75 -9.94
C SER A 104 -3.88 13.22 -9.55
N ASN A 105 -2.94 13.10 -10.50
CA ASN A 105 -1.59 12.58 -10.21
C ASN A 105 -0.78 13.46 -9.24
N TRP A 106 -1.09 14.75 -9.13
CA TRP A 106 -0.45 15.66 -8.17
C TRP A 106 -0.62 15.18 -6.71
N LYS A 107 -1.75 14.55 -6.37
CA LYS A 107 -2.00 14.01 -5.02
C LYS A 107 -1.03 12.89 -4.68
N LEU A 108 -0.69 12.05 -5.67
CA LEU A 108 0.32 11.01 -5.54
C LEU A 108 1.73 11.59 -5.42
N TRP A 109 2.05 12.63 -6.18
CA TRP A 109 3.34 13.32 -6.06
C TRP A 109 3.54 13.93 -4.69
N VAL A 110 2.50 14.53 -4.10
CA VAL A 110 2.55 15.01 -2.71
C VAL A 110 2.85 13.87 -1.75
N VAL A 111 2.19 12.72 -1.89
CA VAL A 111 2.45 11.53 -1.06
C VAL A 111 3.90 11.06 -1.19
N VAL A 112 4.43 11.00 -2.41
CA VAL A 112 5.82 10.57 -2.68
C VAL A 112 6.84 11.54 -2.09
N ILE A 113 6.65 12.85 -2.30
CA ILE A 113 7.57 13.87 -1.79
C ILE A 113 7.55 13.93 -0.27
N VAL A 114 6.35 13.97 0.33
CA VAL A 114 6.21 14.01 1.80
C VAL A 114 6.83 12.77 2.43
N SER A 115 6.63 11.59 1.85
CA SER A 115 7.18 10.34 2.39
C SER A 115 8.68 10.17 2.16
N GLY A 116 9.27 10.87 1.18
CA GLY A 116 10.68 10.75 0.82
C GLY A 116 11.61 11.80 1.46
N TYR A 117 11.07 12.96 1.83
CA TYR A 117 11.87 14.09 2.35
C TYR A 117 11.72 14.33 3.85
N PHE A 118 10.60 13.93 4.46
CA PHE A 118 10.35 14.16 5.87
C PHE A 118 10.81 12.96 6.69
N ASP A 119 11.33 13.21 7.90
CA ASP A 119 11.68 12.15 8.83
C ASP A 119 10.43 11.33 9.22
N ALA A 120 10.64 10.06 9.56
CA ALA A 120 9.58 9.13 9.94
C ALA A 120 8.70 9.68 11.08
N HIS A 121 9.27 10.46 12.01
CA HIS A 121 8.53 11.08 13.10
C HIS A 121 7.58 12.18 12.61
N SER A 122 8.01 13.00 11.65
CA SER A 122 7.13 14.02 11.04
C SER A 122 6.03 13.40 10.19
N ILE A 123 6.34 12.30 9.48
CA ILE A 123 5.38 11.54 8.69
C ILE A 123 4.29 10.94 9.60
N TRP A 124 4.64 10.51 10.81
CA TRP A 124 3.68 9.99 11.78
C TRP A 124 2.56 10.99 12.09
N HIS A 125 2.90 12.27 12.28
CA HIS A 125 1.91 13.33 12.49
C HIS A 125 1.13 13.69 11.22
N ALA A 126 1.70 13.43 10.04
CA ALA A 126 1.04 13.63 8.76
C ALA A 126 0.11 12.48 8.34
N THR A 127 0.04 11.37 9.11
CA THR A 127 -0.75 10.18 8.75
C THR A 127 -2.22 10.47 8.47
N VAL A 128 -2.87 11.32 9.27
CA VAL A 128 -4.29 11.66 9.10
C VAL A 128 -4.52 12.48 7.81
N PRO A 129 -3.85 13.63 7.58
CA PRO A 129 -3.93 14.36 6.32
C PRO A 129 -3.56 13.51 5.10
N LEU A 130 -2.51 12.67 5.22
CA LEU A 130 -2.03 11.82 4.14
C LEU A 130 -3.06 10.75 3.77
N THR A 131 -3.73 10.17 4.77
CA THR A 131 -4.81 9.18 4.55
C THR A 131 -6.01 9.82 3.85
N ILE A 132 -6.39 11.05 4.23
CA ILE A 132 -7.46 11.80 3.57
C ILE A 132 -7.08 12.09 2.11
N LEU A 133 -5.85 12.52 1.85
CA LEU A 133 -5.36 12.79 0.50
C LEU A 133 -5.33 11.52 -0.35
N TRP A 134 -4.87 10.40 0.22
CA TRP A 134 -4.84 9.09 -0.42
C TRP A 134 -6.25 8.61 -0.78
N TRP A 135 -7.21 8.74 0.14
CA TRP A 135 -8.61 8.40 -0.12
C TRP A 135 -9.23 9.25 -1.24
N SER A 136 -8.95 10.56 -1.21
CA SER A 136 -9.38 11.50 -2.24
C SER A 136 -8.82 11.11 -3.62
N PHE A 137 -7.56 10.70 -3.69
CA PHE A 137 -6.96 10.18 -4.92
C PHE A 137 -7.62 8.88 -5.40
N ILE A 138 -7.85 7.91 -4.51
CA ILE A 138 -8.50 6.63 -4.86
C ILE A 138 -9.89 6.87 -5.45
N ARG A 139 -10.67 7.78 -4.85
CA ARG A 139 -12.00 8.16 -5.36
C ARG A 139 -11.89 8.71 -6.78
N ASP A 140 -11.04 9.72 -7.00
CA ASP A 140 -10.89 10.32 -8.32
C ASP A 140 -10.43 9.30 -9.38
N ASP A 141 -9.50 8.41 -9.05
CA ASP A 141 -9.04 7.36 -9.96
C ASP A 141 -10.17 6.38 -10.32
N SER A 142 -11.02 6.04 -9.36
CA SER A 142 -12.17 5.16 -9.58
C SER A 142 -13.22 5.80 -10.49
N GLU A 143 -13.49 7.09 -10.32
CA GLU A 143 -14.41 7.87 -11.16
C GLU A 143 -13.87 8.01 -12.59
N PHE A 144 -12.58 8.31 -12.73
CA PHE A 144 -11.92 8.41 -14.03
C PHE A 144 -11.94 7.08 -14.78
N ARG A 145 -11.59 5.98 -14.12
CA ARG A 145 -11.63 4.63 -14.73
C ARG A 145 -13.04 4.27 -15.17
N THR A 146 -14.04 4.47 -14.33
CA THR A 146 -15.45 4.17 -14.65
C THR A 146 -15.93 4.97 -15.86
N SER A 147 -15.64 6.28 -15.89
CA SER A 147 -16.00 7.16 -16.99
C SER A 147 -15.33 6.75 -18.31
N SER A 148 -14.06 6.34 -18.26
CA SER A 148 -13.33 5.86 -19.44
C SER A 148 -13.93 4.58 -20.04
N LEU A 149 -14.36 3.65 -19.18
CA LEU A 149 -15.01 2.40 -19.59
C LEU A 149 -16.39 2.66 -20.20
N LEU A 150 -17.19 3.54 -19.60
CA LEU A 150 -18.50 3.94 -20.11
C LEU A 150 -18.40 4.65 -21.47
N LYS A 151 -17.39 5.51 -21.67
CA LYS A 151 -17.15 6.14 -22.97
C LYS A 151 -16.79 5.10 -24.04
N LYS A 152 -15.93 4.13 -23.69
CA LYS A 152 -15.51 3.05 -24.59
C LYS A 152 -16.65 2.12 -24.98
N SER A 153 -17.57 1.80 -24.06
CA SER A 153 -18.74 0.96 -24.37
C SER A 153 -19.70 1.67 -25.32
N LYS A 154 -19.96 2.97 -25.12
CA LYS A 154 -20.80 3.78 -26.02
C LYS A 154 -20.23 3.88 -27.43
N THR A 155 -18.90 4.02 -27.58
CA THR A 155 -18.26 4.04 -28.89
C THR A 155 -18.33 2.68 -29.62
N LYS A 156 -18.31 1.56 -28.90
CA LYS A 156 -18.45 0.22 -29.49
C LYS A 156 -19.90 -0.12 -29.89
N ALA A 157 -20.88 0.54 -29.30
CA ALA A 157 -22.30 0.30 -29.57
C ALA A 157 -22.85 1.12 -30.76
N LYS A 158 -22.04 2.02 -31.33
CA LYS A 158 -22.34 2.84 -32.51
C LYS A 158 -21.55 2.31 -33.70
#